data_AF-A0A948CUF4-F1
#
_entry.id   AF-A0A948CUF4-F1
#
_cell.length_a   1.000
_cell.length_b   1.000
_cell.length_c   1.000
_cell.angle_alpha   90.00
_cell.angle_beta   90.00
_cell.angle_gamma   90.00
#
_symmetry.space_group_name_H-M   'P 1'
#
loop_
_entity.id
_entity.type
_entity.pdbx_description
1 polymer ?
#
loop_
_entity_poly.entity_id
_entity_poly.type
_entity_poly.pdbx_seq_one_letter_code
_entity_poly.pdbx_strand_id
1 'polypeptide(L)'
;MELLSGGEMIARAMEDEGVEFIFGYPGGAVLHIYDALFKSCKVPHILVRHEQAATHAADGYARATGKPGVVLVTSGPGATNAIT
;
A
#
# COMPACT_ATOMS: atom_id res chain seq x y z
N MET A 1 24.55 10.62 2.97
CA MET A 1 23.52 9.58 3.11
C MET A 1 22.24 10.31 3.43
N GLU A 2 21.22 10.14 2.61
CA GLU A 2 19.93 10.80 2.82
C GLU A 2 19.27 10.16 4.06
N LEU A 3 18.80 10.98 5.00
CA LEU A 3 18.16 10.50 6.23
C LEU A 3 16.64 10.42 5.98
N LEU A 4 16.15 9.22 5.69
CA LEU A 4 14.74 8.93 5.46
C LEU A 4 14.13 8.25 6.69
N SER A 5 12.89 8.60 7.02
CA SER A 5 12.05 7.81 7.92
C SER A 5 11.68 6.47 7.29
N GLY A 6 11.24 5.50 8.11
CA GLY A 6 10.80 4.19 7.60
C GLY A 6 9.65 4.28 6.58
N GLY A 7 8.72 5.22 6.78
CA GLY A 7 7.62 5.46 5.83
C GLY A 7 8.14 6.00 4.48
N GLU A 8 9.09 6.92 4.50
CA GLU A 8 9.72 7.46 3.29
C GLU A 8 10.56 6.41 2.56
N MET A 9 11.21 5.50 3.28
CA MET A 9 11.89 4.35 2.69
C MET A 9 10.91 3.42 1.96
N ILE A 10 9.73 3.17 2.55
CA ILE A 10 8.67 2.39 1.88
C ILE A 10 8.17 3.12 0.64
N ALA A 11 7.88 4.42 0.75
CA ALA A 11 7.43 5.25 -0.38
C ALA A 11 8.40 5.18 -1.56
N ARG A 12 9.69 5.38 -1.30
CA ARG A 12 10.75 5.28 -2.31
C ARG A 12 10.83 3.89 -2.93
N ALA A 13 10.73 2.83 -2.12
CA ALA A 13 10.75 1.46 -2.63
C ALA A 13 9.56 1.19 -3.57
N MET A 14 8.38 1.76 -3.31
CA MET A 14 7.24 1.62 -4.22
C MET A 14 7.53 2.24 -5.60
N GLU A 15 8.18 3.40 -5.63
CA GLU A 15 8.57 4.05 -6.88
C GLU A 15 9.69 3.30 -7.61
N ASP A 16 10.75 2.90 -6.87
CA ASP A 16 11.92 2.23 -7.42
C ASP A 16 11.57 0.85 -8.02
N GLU A 17 10.62 0.13 -7.42
CA GLU A 17 10.10 -1.15 -7.93
C GLU A 17 9.02 -0.99 -9.01
N GLY A 18 8.71 0.25 -9.42
CA GLY A 18 7.75 0.54 -10.48
C GLY A 18 6.31 0.15 -10.13
N VAL A 19 5.93 0.22 -8.85
CA VAL A 19 4.55 -0.03 -8.40
C VAL A 19 3.63 1.02 -9.02
N GLU A 20 2.56 0.57 -9.66
CA GLU A 20 1.61 1.48 -10.33
C GLU A 20 0.47 1.92 -9.41
N PHE A 21 0.04 1.05 -8.49
CA PHE A 21 -1.08 1.32 -7.57
C PHE A 21 -0.85 0.68 -6.21
N ILE A 22 -1.26 1.37 -5.14
CA ILE A 22 -1.37 0.82 -3.79
C ILE A 22 -2.84 0.75 -3.42
N PHE A 23 -3.37 -0.44 -3.18
CA PHE A 23 -4.74 -0.63 -2.70
C PHE A 23 -4.75 -0.69 -1.18
N GLY A 24 -5.66 0.02 -0.51
CA GLY A 24 -5.64 -0.05 0.95
C GLY A 24 -6.79 0.58 1.68
N TYR A 25 -6.90 0.20 2.94
CA TYR A 25 -7.80 0.81 3.91
C TYR A 25 -6.96 1.31 5.10
N PRO A 26 -6.96 2.62 5.38
CA PRO A 26 -6.09 3.21 6.39
C PRO A 26 -6.55 2.85 7.80
N GLY A 27 -5.57 2.77 8.72
CA GLY A 27 -5.82 2.62 10.15
C GLY A 27 -4.62 3.07 10.97
N GLY A 28 -4.84 3.28 12.27
CA GLY A 28 -3.93 4.02 13.15
C GLY A 28 -2.47 3.56 13.11
N ALA A 29 -2.23 2.24 13.05
CA ALA A 29 -0.88 1.69 13.12
C ALA A 29 -0.02 1.98 11.89
N VAL A 30 -0.62 2.30 10.74
CA VAL A 30 0.09 2.54 9.47
C VAL A 30 -0.03 3.97 8.98
N LEU A 31 -0.62 4.89 9.76
CA LEU A 31 -0.83 6.28 9.34
C LEU A 31 0.47 7.00 8.97
N HIS A 32 1.58 6.71 9.65
CA HIS A 32 2.88 7.28 9.33
C HIS A 32 3.41 6.85 7.94
N ILE A 33 3.00 5.67 7.45
CA ILE A 33 3.29 5.22 6.08
C ILE A 33 2.40 5.96 5.09
N TYR A 34 1.10 6.09 5.40
CA TYR A 34 0.16 6.88 4.58
C TYR A 34 0.60 8.35 4.45
N ASP A 35 1.08 8.96 5.54
CA ASP A 35 1.62 10.33 5.54
C ASP A 35 2.84 10.45 4.63
N ALA A 36 3.75 9.46 4.65
CA ALA A 36 4.92 9.43 3.79
C ALA A 36 4.53 9.25 2.32
N LEU A 37 3.61 8.32 2.02
CA LEU A 37 3.07 8.12 0.68
C LEU A 37 2.44 9.41 0.14
N PHE A 38 1.65 10.09 0.95
CA PHE A 38 1.01 11.35 0.56
C PHE A 38 2.00 12.48 0.27
N LYS A 39 3.10 12.56 1.03
CA LYS A 39 4.10 13.64 0.89
C LYS A 39 5.13 13.41 -0.21
N SER A 40 5.53 12.15 -0.41
CA SER A 40 6.78 11.81 -1.11
C SER A 40 6.65 10.70 -2.15
N CYS A 41 5.47 10.11 -2.32
CA CYS A 41 5.23 9.04 -3.29
C CYS A 41 4.27 9.50 -4.39
N LYS A 42 4.64 9.26 -5.64
CA LYS A 42 3.77 9.49 -6.81
C LYS A 42 2.86 8.31 -7.12
N VAL A 43 3.06 7.17 -6.45
CA VAL A 43 2.23 5.98 -6.65
C VAL A 43 0.82 6.26 -6.11
N PRO A 44 -0.21 6.25 -6.95
CA PRO A 44 -1.57 6.52 -6.52
C PRO A 44 -2.06 5.47 -5.51
N HIS A 45 -2.62 5.97 -4.40
CA HIS A 45 -3.35 5.15 -3.44
C HIS A 45 -4.83 5.02 -3.84
N ILE A 46 -5.31 3.79 -3.93
CA ILE A 46 -6.70 3.44 -4.18
C ILE A 46 -7.35 3.08 -2.85
N LEU A 47 -8.13 4.02 -2.32
CA LEU A 47 -8.91 3.81 -1.10
C LEU A 47 -10.07 2.84 -1.38
N VAL A 48 -10.00 1.67 -0.75
CA VAL A 48 -11.10 0.71 -0.73
C VAL A 48 -12.01 0.93 0.49
N ARG A 49 -13.06 0.13 0.63
CA ARG A 49 -13.97 0.18 1.80
C ARG A 49 -13.88 -1.03 2.72
N HIS A 50 -13.04 -2.01 2.38
CA HIS A 50 -12.81 -3.22 3.16
C HIS A 50 -11.45 -3.84 2.79
N GLU A 51 -10.69 -4.36 3.73
CA GLU A 51 -9.34 -4.91 3.49
C GLU A 51 -9.33 -6.11 2.55
N GLN A 52 -10.36 -6.97 2.64
CA GLN A 52 -10.57 -8.05 1.67
C GLN A 52 -10.67 -7.52 0.23
N ALA A 53 -11.38 -6.40 0.00
CA ALA A 53 -11.50 -5.80 -1.32
C ALA A 53 -10.16 -5.23 -1.80
N ALA A 54 -9.32 -4.70 -0.89
CA ALA A 54 -7.95 -4.29 -1.22
C ALA A 54 -7.16 -5.47 -1.79
N THR A 55 -7.23 -6.61 -1.12
CA THR A 55 -6.49 -7.83 -1.47
C THR A 55 -6.96 -8.41 -2.80
N HIS A 56 -8.26 -8.51 -3.01
CA HIS A 56 -8.82 -9.00 -4.28
C HIS A 56 -8.50 -8.06 -5.45
N ALA A 57 -8.52 -6.74 -5.23
CA ALA A 57 -8.17 -5.77 -6.27
C ALA A 57 -6.68 -5.87 -6.64
N ALA A 58 -5.79 -5.97 -5.65
CA ALA A 58 -4.36 -6.13 -5.89
C ALA A 58 -4.03 -7.45 -6.58
N ASP A 59 -4.62 -8.58 -6.16
CA ASP A 59 -4.43 -9.88 -6.81
C ASP A 59 -4.97 -9.88 -8.25
N GLY A 60 -6.17 -9.33 -8.46
CA GLY A 60 -6.76 -9.17 -9.79
C GLY A 60 -5.90 -8.31 -10.72
N TYR A 61 -5.40 -7.17 -10.23
CA TYR A 61 -4.47 -6.32 -10.96
C TYR A 61 -3.18 -7.07 -11.33
N ALA A 62 -2.58 -7.78 -10.37
CA ALA A 62 -1.35 -8.52 -10.60
C ALA A 62 -1.53 -9.62 -11.67
N ARG A 63 -2.62 -10.40 -11.58
CA ARG A 63 -2.93 -11.44 -12.56
C ARG A 63 -3.24 -10.88 -13.95
N ALA A 64 -3.93 -9.75 -14.04
CA ALA A 64 -4.32 -9.16 -15.30
C ALA A 64 -3.16 -8.48 -16.04
N THR A 65 -2.17 -7.97 -15.30
CA THR A 65 -1.10 -7.13 -15.87
C THR A 65 0.28 -7.76 -15.81
N GLY A 66 0.50 -8.77 -14.96
CA GLY A 66 1.81 -9.31 -14.65
C GLY A 66 2.69 -8.39 -13.79
N LYS A 67 2.16 -7.26 -13.30
CA LYS A 67 2.86 -6.29 -12.45
C LYS A 67 2.59 -6.56 -10.96
N PRO A 68 3.42 -6.02 -10.03
CA PRO A 68 3.20 -6.18 -8.59
C PRO A 68 1.86 -5.58 -8.12
N GLY A 69 1.04 -6.37 -7.45
CA GLY A 69 -0.13 -5.89 -6.70
C GLY A 69 0.27 -5.57 -5.27
N VAL A 70 0.00 -4.33 -4.81
CA VAL A 70 0.40 -3.87 -3.47
C VAL A 70 -0.82 -3.57 -2.61
N VAL A 71 -0.81 -4.09 -1.39
CA VAL A 71 -1.87 -3.88 -0.38
C VAL A 71 -1.28 -3.21 0.87
N LEU A 72 -1.92 -2.15 1.35
CA LEU A 72 -1.57 -1.49 2.61
C LEU A 72 -2.76 -1.46 3.58
N VAL A 73 -2.66 -2.22 4.67
CA VAL A 73 -3.68 -2.34 5.72
C VAL A 73 -3.07 -2.17 7.11
N THR A 74 -3.89 -1.79 8.08
CA THR A 74 -3.46 -1.62 9.48
C THR A 74 -3.28 -2.97 10.20
N SER A 75 -2.50 -2.96 11.28
CA SER A 75 -2.40 -4.11 12.19
C SER A 75 -3.74 -4.44 12.85
N GLY A 76 -3.83 -5.64 13.45
CA GLY A 76 -5.04 -6.11 14.13
C GLY A 76 -6.08 -6.62 13.12
N PRO A 77 -7.38 -6.27 13.29
CA PRO A 77 -8.45 -6.76 12.42
C PRO A 77 -8.23 -6.49 10.93
N GLY A 78 -7.61 -5.35 10.58
CA GLY A 78 -7.32 -5.02 9.18
C GLY A 78 -6.40 -6.03 8.50
N ALA A 79 -5.35 -6.48 9.19
CA ALA A 79 -4.46 -7.51 8.69
C ALA A 79 -5.18 -8.87 8.56
N THR A 80 -6.01 -9.26 9.53
CA THR A 80 -6.75 -10.53 9.46
C THR A 80 -7.84 -10.52 8.38
N ASN A 81 -8.47 -9.38 8.14
CA ASN A 81 -9.45 -9.20 7.06
C ASN A 81 -8.82 -9.30 5.66
N ALA A 82 -7.49 -9.18 5.56
CA ALA A 82 -6.73 -9.29 4.32
C ALA A 82 -6.20 -10.71 4.04
N ILE A 83 -6.40 -11.68 4.95
CA ILE A 83 -5.90 -13.07 4.77
C ILE A 83 -6.68 -13.86 3.71
N THR A 84 -7.88 -13.40 3.37
CA THR A 84 -8.84 -14.10 2.50
C THR A 84 -8.41 -14.18 1.04
#